data_AF-A0A0C3D2G5-F1
#
_entry.id   AF-A0A0C3D2G5-F1
#
_cell.length_a   1.000
_cell.length_b   1.000
_cell.length_c   1.000
_cell.angle_alpha   90.00
_cell.angle_beta   90.00
_cell.angle_gamma   90.00
#
_symmetry.space_group_name_H-M   'P 1'
#
loop_
_entity.id
_entity.type
_entity.pdbx_description
1 polymer ?
#
loop_
_entity_poly.entity_id
_entity_poly.type
_entity_poly.pdbx_seq_one_letter_code
_entity_poly.pdbx_strand_id
1 'polypeptide(L)' 'DIICSANLQHDCFRANCQAIGQEEVRQEQELVGKTRSVIVHADEDFFVVNAHALHNAKYIRAALPHRL' A
#
# COMPACT_ATOMS: atom_id res chain seq x y z
N ASP A 1 10.54 19.62 8.19
CA ASP A 1 11.13 18.83 7.09
C ASP A 1 10.72 17.38 7.15
N ILE A 2 10.46 16.78 5.98
CA ILE A 2 10.19 15.35 5.80
C ILE A 2 11.48 14.69 5.29
N ILE A 3 12.02 13.71 6.03
CA ILE A 3 13.31 13.08 5.73
C ILE A 3 13.17 11.95 4.71
N CYS A 4 12.11 11.14 4.82
CA CYS A 4 11.84 10.04 3.91
C CYS A 4 10.34 9.67 3.93
N SER A 5 9.82 9.18 2.80
CA SER A 5 8.50 8.54 2.72
C SER A 5 8.64 7.03 2.87
N ALA A 6 7.72 6.43 3.63
CA ALA A 6 7.59 4.98 3.74
C ALA A 6 6.58 4.46 2.72
N ASN A 7 6.90 3.34 2.08
CA ASN A 7 5.92 2.60 1.28
C ASN A 7 5.19 1.63 2.21
N LEU A 8 3.94 1.98 2.54
CA LEU A 8 3.05 1.17 3.37
C LEU A 8 2.03 0.49 2.48
N GLN A 9 1.85 -0.81 2.68
CA GLN A 9 0.80 -1.59 2.04
C GLN A 9 -0.06 -2.21 3.13
N HIS A 10 -1.38 -2.21 2.95
CA HIS A 10 -2.28 -2.86 3.90
C HIS A 10 -2.10 -4.38 3.84
N ASP A 11 -1.99 -5.03 4.99
CA ASP A 11 -1.97 -6.50 5.08
C ASP A 11 -3.39 -7.05 4.88
N CYS A 12 -3.80 -7.06 3.61
CA CYS A 12 -5.13 -7.49 3.20
C CYS A 12 -5.38 -8.97 3.53
N PHE A 13 -4.32 -9.78 3.58
CA PHE A 13 -4.43 -11.20 3.88
C PHE A 13 -4.83 -11.41 5.33
N ARG A 14 -4.16 -10.73 6.27
CA ARG A 14 -4.50 -10.80 7.69
C ARG A 14 -5.84 -10.16 8.00
N ALA A 15 -6.16 -9.04 7.37
CA ALA A 15 -7.42 -8.31 7.57
C ALA A 15 -8.61 -8.92 6.82
N ASN A 16 -8.41 -10.00 6.04
CA ASN A 16 -9.44 -10.66 5.24
C ASN A 16 -10.22 -9.70 4.32
N CYS A 17 -9.51 -8.74 3.73
CA CYS A 17 -10.09 -7.74 2.83
C CYS A 17 -10.63 -8.41 1.56
N GLN A 18 -11.81 -8.00 1.10
CA GLN A 18 -12.52 -8.71 0.03
C GLN A 18 -12.52 -7.94 -1.29
N ALA A 19 -12.45 -8.65 -2.41
CA ALA A 19 -12.54 -8.12 -3.77
C ALA A 19 -13.98 -7.78 -4.19
N ILE A 20 -14.74 -7.14 -3.31
CA ILE A 20 -16.16 -6.81 -3.50
C ILE A 20 -16.37 -5.42 -4.12
N GLY A 21 -15.32 -4.59 -4.18
CA GLY A 21 -15.40 -3.27 -4.76
C GLY A 21 -15.31 -3.33 -6.28
N GLN A 22 -15.87 -2.31 -6.95
CA GLN A 22 -15.64 -2.07 -8.37
C GLN A 22 -15.16 -0.64 -8.59
N GLU A 23 -14.20 -0.48 -9.49
CA GLU A 23 -13.64 0.81 -9.88
C GLU A 23 -13.63 0.92 -11.41
N GLU A 24 -13.99 2.10 -11.94
CA GLU A 24 -13.79 2.39 -13.35
C GLU A 24 -12.31 2.55 -13.68
N VAL A 25 -11.87 1.86 -14.73
CA VAL A 25 -10.51 1.90 -15.22
C VAL A 25 -10.25 3.25 -15.86
N ARG A 26 -9.25 3.96 -15.32
CA ARG A 26 -8.69 5.17 -15.90
C ARG A 26 -7.37 4.87 -16.60
N GLN A 27 -7.21 5.36 -17.82
CA GLN A 27 -5.96 5.32 -18.58
C GLN A 27 -5.66 6.74 -19.06
N GLU A 28 -4.41 7.18 -18.89
CA GLU A 28 -4.00 8.56 -19.26
C GLU A 28 -4.94 9.65 -18.69
N GLN A 29 -5.53 9.39 -17.52
CA GLN A 29 -6.52 10.21 -16.82
C GLN A 29 -7.96 10.18 -17.38
N GLU A 30 -8.21 9.50 -18.49
CA GLU A 30 -9.54 9.31 -19.08
C GLU A 30 -10.22 8.00 -18.64
N LEU A 31 -11.54 8.03 -18.52
CA LEU A 31 -12.36 6.84 -18.23
C LEU A 31 -12.51 6.00 -19.49
N VAL A 32 -12.19 4.71 -19.41
CA VAL A 32 -12.16 3.81 -20.58
C VAL A 32 -13.45 2.96 -20.66
N GLY A 33 -14.44 3.23 -19.80
CA GLY A 33 -15.72 2.52 -19.75
C GLY A 33 -15.62 1.04 -19.35
N LYS A 34 -14.48 0.62 -18.79
CA LYS A 34 -14.27 -0.72 -18.23
C LYS A 34 -14.24 -0.63 -16.72
N THR A 35 -14.83 -1.61 -16.03
CA THR A 35 -14.69 -1.75 -14.57
C THR A 35 -13.72 -2.88 -14.24
N ARG A 36 -13.08 -2.78 -13.08
CA ARG A 36 -12.27 -3.85 -12.48
C ARG A 36 -12.71 -4.08 -11.05
N SER A 37 -12.56 -5.32 -10.57
CA SER A 37 -12.71 -5.61 -9.14
C SER A 37 -11.55 -4.98 -8.36
N VAL A 38 -11.87 -4.43 -7.19
CA VAL A 38 -10.89 -3.86 -6.26
C VAL A 38 -11.10 -4.42 -4.86
N ILE A 39 -10.00 -4.53 -4.13
CA ILE A 39 -10.04 -4.94 -2.72
C ILE A 39 -10.63 -3.78 -1.91
N VAL A 40 -11.68 -4.06 -1.16
CA VAL A 40 -12.22 -3.15 -0.15
C VAL A 40 -11.52 -3.49 1.16
N HIS A 41 -10.76 -2.53 1.68
CA HIS A 41 -10.02 -2.69 2.92
C HIS A 41 -10.95 -2.59 4.12
N ALA A 42 -10.74 -3.47 5.10
CA ALA A 42 -11.34 -3.33 6.44
C ALA A 42 -10.56 -2.27 7.25
N ASP A 43 -11.22 -1.65 8.23
CA ASP A 43 -10.66 -0.61 9.13
C ASP A 43 -9.69 -1.22 10.18
N GLU A 44 -8.77 -2.08 9.74
CA GLU A 44 -7.78 -2.76 10.56
C GLU A 44 -6.39 -2.13 10.34
N ASP A 45 -5.63 -1.87 11.40
CA ASP A 45 -4.34 -1.19 11.34
C ASP A 45 -3.14 -2.13 11.11
N PHE A 46 -3.30 -3.11 10.22
CA PHE A 46 -2.20 -4.00 9.82
C PHE A 46 -1.57 -3.55 8.52
N PHE A 47 -0.30 -3.15 8.59
CA PHE A 47 0.46 -2.67 7.44
C PHE A 47 1.80 -3.39 7.31
N VAL A 48 2.17 -3.67 6.06
CA VAL A 48 3.50 -4.13 5.67
C VAL A 48 4.29 -2.93 5.16
N VAL A 49 5.47 -2.71 5.74
CA VAL A 49 6.39 -1.65 5.32
C VAL A 49 7.41 -2.24 4.36
N ASN A 50 7.46 -1.73 3.13
CA ASN A 50 8.52 -2.09 2.21
C ASN A 50 9.80 -1.30 2.55
N ALA A 51 10.65 -1.91 3.36
CA ALA A 51 11.95 -1.35 3.74
C ALA A 51 12.97 -1.30 2.58
N HIS A 52 12.68 -1.96 1.46
CA HIS A 52 13.53 -1.98 0.26
C HIS A 52 13.12 -0.92 -0.77
N ALA A 53 12.29 0.07 -0.40
CA ALA A 53 11.97 1.20 -1.27
C ALA A 53 13.26 1.89 -1.77
N LEU A 54 13.44 1.88 -3.10
CA LEU A 54 14.70 2.18 -3.82
C LEU A 54 15.45 3.43 -3.33
N HIS A 55 14.75 4.46 -2.88
CA HIS A 55 15.35 5.75 -2.50
C HIS A 55 15.46 5.99 -0.99
N ASN A 56 14.71 5.25 -0.17
CA ASN A 56 14.55 5.55 1.26
C ASN A 56 14.98 4.41 2.19
N ALA A 57 15.43 3.28 1.65
CA ALA A 57 15.76 2.07 2.41
C ALA A 57 16.72 2.31 3.59
N LYS A 58 17.74 3.18 3.42
CA LYS A 58 18.70 3.49 4.49
C LYS A 58 18.06 4.19 5.70
N TYR A 59 17.13 5.10 5.46
CA TYR A 59 16.45 5.85 6.53
C TYR A 59 15.42 4.97 7.23
N ILE A 60 14.68 4.17 6.46
CA ILE A 60 13.72 3.21 7.01
C ILE A 60 14.45 2.18 7.89
N ARG A 61 15.57 1.61 7.41
CA ARG A 61 16.36 0.64 8.18
C ARG A 61 16.95 1.23 9.46
N ALA A 62 17.36 2.50 9.44
CA ALA A 62 17.86 3.19 10.63
C ALA A 62 16.76 3.47 11.67
N ALA A 63 15.51 3.64 11.22
CA ALA A 63 14.36 3.85 12.10
C ALA A 63 13.79 2.54 12.68
N LEU A 64 14.13 1.38 12.11
CA LEU A 64 13.72 0.08 12.63
C LEU A 64 14.61 -0.34 13.81
N PRO A 65 14.03 -1.01 14.83
CA PRO A 65 14.83 -1.54 15.93
C PRO A 65 15.85 -2.55 15.41
N HIS A 66 17.09 -2.48 15.93
CA HIS A 66 18.20 -3.35 15.51
C HIS A 66 18.01 -4.84 15.87
N ARG A 67 16.90 -5.21 16.53
CA ARG A 67 16.50 -6.59 16.80
C ARG A 67 15.14 -6.86 16.18
N LEU A 68 15.16 -7.69 15.15
CA LEU A 68 14.09 -8.60 14.75
C LEU A 68 14.69 -9.99 14.74
#